data_AF-A0A6M4AYA4-F1
#
_entry.id   AF-A0A6M4AYA4-F1
#
_cell.length_a   1.000
_cell.length_b   1.000
_cell.length_c   1.000
_cell.angle_alpha   90.00
_cell.angle_beta   90.00
_cell.angle_gamma   90.00
#
_symmetry.space_group_name_H-M   'P 1'
#
loop_
_entity.id
_entity.type
_entity.pdbx_description
1 polymer ?
#
loop_
_entity_poly.entity_id
_entity_poly.type
_entity_poly.pdbx_seq_one_letter_code
_entity_poly.pdbx_strand_id
1 'polypeptide(L)'
;MSELALTIFEPNDSLELQAALGNASKKPEVFRSLYDRFSGRIPTADEPIRAYLIRDLGFSKAGAEETIAALRETDAYLTEVLGTSGAPDENVYLAINEPRVPEASSPIDVQGSVQSSSSIDLVRIPLTKDCTAELRLVGTASERALSNLIRHIELMKEVWTEE
;
A
#
# COMPACT_ATOMS: atom_id res chain seq x y z
N MET A 1 -25.53 16.41 -8.15
CA MET A 1 -24.65 15.32 -7.69
C MET A 1 -23.80 14.87 -8.86
N SER A 2 -22.51 14.60 -8.65
CA SER A 2 -21.62 14.04 -9.69
C SER A 2 -21.95 12.56 -9.86
N GLU A 3 -21.93 12.05 -11.09
CA GLU A 3 -22.10 10.62 -11.40
C GLU A 3 -21.18 9.73 -10.55
N LEU A 4 -19.91 10.12 -10.42
CA LEU A 4 -18.92 9.45 -9.57
C LEU A 4 -19.34 9.35 -8.08
N ALA A 5 -20.09 10.33 -7.56
CA ALA A 5 -20.57 10.25 -6.19
C ALA A 5 -21.68 9.20 -6.04
N LEU A 6 -22.57 9.09 -7.03
CA LEU A 6 -23.62 8.05 -7.04
C LEU A 6 -22.99 6.66 -7.10
N THR A 7 -21.99 6.46 -7.96
CA THR A 7 -21.26 5.17 -8.06
C THR A 7 -20.59 4.76 -6.74
N ILE A 8 -20.13 5.72 -5.94
CA ILE A 8 -19.51 5.42 -4.63
C ILE A 8 -20.59 5.06 -3.59
N PHE A 9 -21.74 5.73 -3.60
CA PHE A 9 -22.80 5.47 -2.62
C PHE A 9 -23.64 4.22 -2.96
N GLU A 10 -23.82 3.91 -4.24
CA GLU A 10 -24.65 2.80 -4.73
C GLU A 10 -23.90 2.00 -5.83
N PRO A 11 -22.78 1.33 -5.50
CA PRO A 11 -22.04 0.51 -6.46
C PRO A 11 -22.82 -0.77 -6.81
N ASN A 12 -22.78 -1.20 -8.07
CA ASN A 12 -23.38 -2.46 -8.51
C ASN A 12 -22.52 -3.67 -8.09
N ASP A 13 -21.20 -3.48 -8.00
CA ASP A 13 -20.24 -4.50 -7.61
C ASP A 13 -18.98 -3.90 -6.95
N SER A 14 -18.16 -4.74 -6.31
CA SER A 14 -16.97 -4.30 -5.57
C SER A 14 -15.87 -3.73 -6.47
N LEU A 15 -15.78 -4.17 -7.73
CA LEU A 15 -14.81 -3.68 -8.70
C LEU A 15 -15.20 -2.27 -9.17
N GLU A 16 -16.49 -2.03 -9.39
CA GLU A 16 -17.01 -0.69 -9.67
C GLU A 16 -16.72 0.27 -8.52
N LEU A 17 -16.96 -0.13 -7.26
CA LEU A 17 -16.62 0.68 -6.09
C LEU A 17 -15.10 1.00 -6.05
N GLN A 18 -14.26 0.01 -6.31
CA GLN A 18 -12.81 0.17 -6.33
C GLN A 18 -12.34 1.16 -7.39
N ALA A 19 -12.87 1.06 -8.60
CA ALA A 19 -12.58 2.01 -9.68
C ALA A 19 -13.09 3.42 -9.34
N ALA A 20 -14.28 3.53 -8.77
CA ALA A 20 -14.88 4.81 -8.40
C ALA A 20 -14.07 5.52 -7.31
N LEU A 21 -13.64 4.80 -6.26
CA LEU A 21 -12.78 5.32 -5.21
C LEU A 21 -11.38 5.71 -5.72
N GLY A 22 -10.78 4.88 -6.58
CA GLY A 22 -9.49 5.19 -7.22
C GLY A 22 -9.55 6.42 -8.15
N ASN A 23 -10.70 6.67 -8.78
CA ASN A 23 -10.93 7.89 -9.56
C ASN A 23 -11.22 9.09 -8.66
N ALA A 24 -11.94 8.89 -7.54
CA ALA A 24 -12.24 9.93 -6.57
C ALA A 24 -10.97 10.50 -5.92
N SER A 25 -10.03 9.63 -5.55
CA SER A 25 -8.77 10.03 -4.91
C SER A 25 -7.89 10.87 -5.82
N LYS A 26 -8.01 10.73 -7.15
CA LYS A 26 -7.25 11.50 -8.14
C LYS A 26 -7.93 12.82 -8.54
N LYS A 27 -9.13 13.10 -8.02
CA LYS A 27 -9.91 14.28 -8.38
C LYS A 27 -9.30 15.61 -7.90
N PRO A 28 -8.65 15.69 -6.72
CA PRO A 28 -7.90 16.88 -6.34
C PRO A 28 -6.75 17.13 -7.33
N GLU A 29 -6.68 18.34 -7.88
CA GLU A 29 -5.70 18.71 -8.92
C GLU A 29 -4.25 18.49 -8.48
N VAL A 30 -3.96 18.72 -7.19
CA VAL A 30 -2.66 18.49 -6.58
C VAL A 30 -2.29 17.00 -6.61
N PHE A 31 -3.25 16.12 -6.30
CA PHE A 31 -3.00 14.68 -6.28
C PHE A 31 -2.80 14.17 -7.70
N ARG A 32 -3.62 14.63 -8.65
CA ARG A 32 -3.43 14.34 -10.07
C ARG A 32 -2.04 14.72 -10.56
N SER A 33 -1.60 15.95 -10.25
CA SER A 33 -0.26 16.43 -10.63
C SER A 33 0.86 15.55 -10.05
N LEU A 34 0.69 15.07 -8.81
CA LEU A 34 1.62 14.13 -8.19
C LEU A 34 1.65 12.78 -8.91
N TYR A 35 0.50 12.20 -9.23
CA TYR A 35 0.43 10.95 -9.98
C TYR A 35 1.05 11.09 -11.37
N ASP A 36 0.76 12.18 -12.08
CA ASP A 36 1.33 12.46 -13.41
C ASP A 36 2.86 12.62 -13.33
N ARG A 37 3.36 13.35 -12.33
CA ARG A 37 4.81 13.56 -12.11
C ARG A 37 5.56 12.27 -11.84
N PHE A 38 4.97 11.35 -11.08
CA PHE A 38 5.62 10.08 -10.69
C PHE A 38 5.12 8.88 -11.50
N SER A 39 4.65 9.09 -12.73
CA SER A 39 4.26 8.03 -13.67
C SER A 39 3.24 7.04 -13.08
N GLY A 40 2.26 7.58 -12.36
CA GLY A 40 1.19 6.82 -11.72
C GLY A 40 1.58 6.12 -10.40
N ARG A 41 2.85 6.19 -9.96
CA ARG A 41 3.32 5.53 -8.73
C ARG A 41 3.90 6.53 -7.74
N ILE A 42 3.21 6.73 -6.62
CA ILE A 42 3.68 7.62 -5.55
C ILE A 42 4.93 7.01 -4.86
N PRO A 43 6.04 7.74 -4.72
CA PRO A 43 7.20 7.27 -3.99
C PRO A 43 6.87 6.92 -2.53
N THR A 44 7.51 5.91 -1.97
CA THR A 44 7.34 5.54 -0.54
C THR A 44 7.98 6.57 0.40
N ALA A 45 9.05 7.25 -0.05
CA ALA A 45 9.69 8.32 0.70
C ALA A 45 8.97 9.66 0.45
N ASP A 46 8.89 10.50 1.48
CA ASP A 46 8.19 11.78 1.41
C ASP A 46 9.06 12.91 0.82
N GLU A 47 10.38 12.80 0.91
CA GLU A 47 11.30 13.87 0.47
C GLU A 47 11.18 14.24 -1.02
N PRO A 48 11.03 13.29 -1.98
CA PRO A 48 10.79 13.62 -3.38
C PRO A 48 9.45 14.34 -3.62
N ILE A 49 8.41 13.94 -2.89
CA ILE A 49 7.06 14.53 -2.99
C ILE A 49 7.11 15.95 -2.45
N ARG A 50 7.71 16.13 -1.27
CA ARG A 50 7.91 17.43 -0.61
C ARG A 50 8.70 18.38 -1.50
N ALA A 51 9.81 17.92 -2.08
CA ALA A 51 10.63 18.73 -2.97
C ALA A 51 9.84 19.24 -4.18
N TYR A 52 9.00 18.39 -4.78
CA TYR A 52 8.13 18.77 -5.90
C TYR A 52 7.03 19.76 -5.48
N LEU A 53 6.33 19.50 -4.38
CA LEU A 53 5.29 20.40 -3.87
C LEU A 53 5.84 21.82 -3.61
N ILE A 54 7.04 21.92 -3.02
CA ILE A 54 7.66 23.21 -2.69
C ILE A 54 8.22 23.90 -3.94
N ARG A 55 8.96 23.17 -4.79
CA ARG A 55 9.69 23.78 -5.92
C ARG A 55 8.81 24.04 -7.13
N ASP A 56 7.96 23.09 -7.49
CA ASP A 56 7.19 23.13 -8.74
C ASP A 56 5.78 23.71 -8.50
N LEU A 57 5.15 23.41 -7.36
CA LEU A 57 3.79 23.88 -7.04
C LEU A 57 3.77 25.07 -6.05
N GLY A 58 4.93 25.51 -5.56
CA GLY A 58 5.04 26.70 -4.71
C GLY A 58 4.43 26.56 -3.31
N PHE A 59 4.27 25.33 -2.81
CA PHE A 59 3.75 25.11 -1.46
C PHE A 59 4.74 25.61 -0.41
N SER A 60 4.19 26.09 0.72
CA SER A 60 4.99 26.27 1.93
C SER A 60 5.43 24.91 2.48
N LYS A 61 6.49 24.90 3.30
CA LYS A 61 6.94 23.66 3.94
C LYS A 61 5.82 22.97 4.73
N ALA A 62 5.07 23.72 5.54
CA ALA A 62 3.97 23.19 6.33
C ALA A 62 2.83 22.63 5.44
N GLY A 63 2.43 23.38 4.40
CA GLY A 63 1.40 22.92 3.47
C GLY A 63 1.81 21.66 2.70
N ALA A 64 3.10 21.52 2.38
CA ALA A 64 3.62 20.29 1.77
C ALA A 64 3.51 19.09 2.71
N GLU A 65 3.83 19.22 4.00
CA GLU A 65 3.67 18.14 4.98
C GLU A 65 2.19 17.73 5.13
N GLU A 66 1.28 18.70 5.26
CA GLU A 66 -0.16 18.43 5.39
C GLU A 66 -0.72 17.73 4.14
N THR A 67 -0.29 18.16 2.95
CA THR A 67 -0.69 17.53 1.69
C THR A 67 -0.18 16.10 1.59
N ILE A 68 1.06 15.84 2.00
CA ILE A 68 1.63 14.49 2.05
C ILE A 68 0.86 13.62 3.04
N ALA A 69 0.55 14.13 4.23
CA ALA A 69 -0.23 13.40 5.22
C ALA A 69 -1.60 13.00 4.68
N ALA A 70 -2.33 13.94 4.07
CA ALA A 70 -3.64 13.67 3.45
C ALA A 70 -3.54 12.65 2.28
N LEU A 71 -2.49 12.73 1.48
CA LEU A 71 -2.23 11.76 0.41
C LEU A 71 -2.02 10.35 0.98
N ARG A 72 -1.19 10.22 2.04
CA ARG A 72 -0.91 8.94 2.70
C ARG A 72 -2.15 8.35 3.36
N GLU A 73 -2.94 9.18 4.02
CA GLU A 73 -4.22 8.78 4.61
C GLU A 73 -5.18 8.25 3.53
N THR A 74 -5.27 8.94 2.40
CA THR A 74 -6.10 8.51 1.27
C THR A 74 -5.63 7.16 0.70
N ASP A 75 -4.33 6.98 0.52
CA ASP A 75 -3.75 5.72 -0.01
C ASP A 75 -3.92 4.54 0.97
N ALA A 76 -3.77 4.81 2.27
CA ALA A 76 -4.04 3.83 3.32
C ALA A 76 -5.52 3.43 3.34
N TYR A 77 -6.43 4.40 3.27
CA TYR A 77 -7.87 4.14 3.20
C TYR A 77 -8.24 3.30 1.96
N LEU A 78 -7.70 3.63 0.80
CA LEU A 78 -7.89 2.81 -0.40
C LEU A 78 -7.35 1.40 -0.18
N THR A 79 -6.16 1.24 0.37
CA THR A 79 -5.58 -0.08 0.63
C THR A 79 -6.45 -0.90 1.60
N GLU A 80 -7.01 -0.28 2.63
CA GLU A 80 -7.88 -0.95 3.59
C GLU A 80 -9.22 -1.39 2.96
N VAL A 81 -9.90 -0.48 2.27
CA VAL A 81 -11.20 -0.74 1.64
C VAL A 81 -11.07 -1.77 0.52
N LEU A 82 -9.97 -1.73 -0.22
CA LEU A 82 -9.71 -2.64 -1.34
C LEU A 82 -9.13 -3.98 -0.86
N GLY A 83 -8.28 -3.96 0.17
CA GLY A 83 -7.61 -5.15 0.71
C GLY A 83 -8.50 -6.05 1.56
N THR A 84 -9.58 -5.52 2.15
CA THR A 84 -10.56 -6.31 2.90
C THR A 84 -11.48 -7.17 2.02
N SER A 85 -11.53 -6.92 0.71
CA SER A 85 -12.40 -7.67 -0.22
C SER A 85 -11.79 -8.99 -0.76
N GLY A 86 -10.63 -9.42 -0.27
CA GLY A 86 -10.07 -10.75 -0.55
C GLY A 86 -8.64 -10.70 -1.08
N ALA A 87 -7.70 -11.28 -0.34
CA ALA A 87 -6.33 -11.49 -0.79
C ALA A 87 -6.23 -12.73 -1.70
N PRO A 88 -5.13 -12.92 -2.44
CA PRO A 88 -4.53 -11.97 -3.39
C PRO A 88 -4.20 -12.66 -4.72
N ASP A 89 -4.21 -11.92 -5.83
CA ASP A 89 -3.31 -12.25 -6.94
C ASP A 89 -2.54 -10.98 -7.30
N GLU A 90 -1.22 -11.09 -7.27
CA GLU A 90 -0.33 -10.06 -7.77
C GLU A 90 -0.63 -9.86 -9.27
N ASN A 91 -0.67 -8.59 -9.72
CA ASN A 91 -0.87 -8.15 -11.12
C ASN A 91 -2.29 -7.95 -11.66
N VAL A 92 -3.09 -7.08 -11.07
CA VAL A 92 -4.16 -6.40 -11.84
C VAL A 92 -4.16 -4.89 -11.59
N TYR A 93 -3.09 -4.20 -12.03
CA TYR A 93 -3.14 -2.75 -12.29
C TYR A 93 -2.21 -2.35 -13.45
N LEU A 94 -2.33 -3.02 -14.59
CA LEU A 94 -1.85 -2.49 -15.87
C LEU A 94 -2.79 -2.92 -16.99
N ALA A 95 -3.82 -2.12 -17.28
CA ALA A 95 -4.49 -2.14 -18.57
C ALA A 95 -5.39 -0.91 -18.76
N ILE A 96 -4.83 0.29 -18.90
CA ILE A 96 -5.52 1.35 -19.66
C ILE A 96 -4.50 2.09 -20.55
N ASN A 97 -4.43 1.61 -21.80
CA ASN A 97 -4.02 2.28 -23.04
C ASN A 97 -2.57 2.76 -23.22
N GLU A 98 -1.73 1.88 -23.76
CA GLU A 98 -0.55 2.26 -24.55
C GLU A 98 -0.59 1.53 -25.91
N PRO A 99 -0.58 2.23 -27.07
CA PRO A 99 -0.58 1.58 -28.38
C PRO A 99 0.81 0.99 -28.68
N ARG A 100 0.89 -0.34 -28.69
CA ARG A 100 2.12 -1.11 -28.93
C ARG A 100 2.46 -1.16 -30.42
N VAL A 101 3.59 -0.56 -30.79
CA VAL A 101 4.28 -0.75 -32.08
C VAL A 101 4.94 -2.14 -32.07
N PRO A 102 4.90 -2.93 -33.17
CA PRO A 102 5.56 -4.22 -33.22
C PRO A 102 7.00 -4.04 -33.70
N GLU A 103 8.00 -4.58 -32.97
CA GLU A 103 9.19 -5.15 -33.64
C GLU A 103 10.12 -5.97 -32.74
N ALA A 104 10.56 -7.08 -33.35
CA ALA A 104 11.80 -7.83 -33.19
C ALA A 104 12.06 -8.69 -31.94
N SER A 105 11.96 -10.00 -32.20
CA SER A 105 12.37 -11.15 -31.40
C SER A 105 13.86 -11.20 -31.06
N SER A 106 14.19 -11.75 -29.89
CA SER A 106 15.36 -12.60 -29.67
C SER A 106 15.12 -13.52 -28.47
N PRO A 107 15.45 -14.83 -28.54
CA PRO A 107 15.30 -15.76 -27.43
C PRO A 107 16.61 -15.85 -26.62
N ILE A 108 16.52 -15.75 -25.29
CA ILE A 108 17.57 -16.22 -24.40
C ILE A 108 16.92 -17.12 -23.36
N ASP A 109 17.32 -18.38 -23.42
CA ASP A 109 17.02 -19.46 -22.49
C ASP A 109 18.16 -19.50 -21.46
N VAL A 110 17.88 -19.24 -20.18
CA VAL A 110 18.70 -19.74 -19.06
C VAL A 110 17.80 -19.99 -17.85
N GLN A 111 17.55 -21.28 -17.63
CA GLN A 111 17.01 -21.87 -16.41
C GLN A 111 17.80 -21.44 -15.17
N GLY A 112 17.09 -20.92 -14.17
CA GLY A 112 17.61 -20.71 -12.81
C GLY A 112 16.50 -20.97 -11.81
N SER A 113 16.39 -22.22 -11.35
CA SER A 113 15.48 -22.63 -10.28
C SER A 113 15.94 -22.01 -8.96
N VAL A 114 15.28 -20.95 -8.50
CA VAL A 114 15.42 -20.43 -7.14
C VAL A 114 14.53 -21.28 -6.24
N GLN A 115 15.10 -22.32 -5.64
CA GLN A 115 14.51 -22.98 -4.48
C GLN A 115 14.63 -22.02 -3.29
N SER A 116 13.61 -21.18 -3.11
CA SER A 116 13.43 -20.41 -1.88
C SER A 116 13.09 -21.38 -0.76
N SER A 117 14.11 -21.86 -0.05
CA SER A 117 13.93 -22.49 1.25
C SER A 117 13.35 -21.43 2.19
N SER A 118 12.03 -21.40 2.32
CA SER A 118 11.34 -20.55 3.28
C SER A 118 11.65 -21.08 4.68
N SER A 119 12.73 -20.59 5.28
CA SER A 119 12.97 -20.67 6.72
C SER A 119 11.82 -19.93 7.39
N ILE A 120 10.88 -20.69 7.94
CA ILE A 120 9.75 -20.18 8.70
C ILE A 120 10.31 -19.71 10.04
N ASP A 121 10.45 -18.40 10.19
CA ASP A 121 10.83 -17.81 11.48
C ASP A 121 9.62 -17.87 12.41
N LEU A 122 9.63 -18.88 13.29
CA LEU A 122 8.65 -19.06 14.35
C LEU A 122 9.11 -18.28 15.58
N VAL A 123 8.39 -17.22 15.92
CA VAL A 123 8.66 -16.39 17.09
C VAL A 123 7.73 -16.80 18.22
N ARG A 124 8.29 -17.22 19.36
CA ARG A 124 7.52 -17.63 20.55
C ARG A 124 7.55 -16.52 21.59
N ILE A 125 6.37 -16.06 21.99
CA ILE A 125 6.20 -14.95 22.94
C ILE A 125 5.46 -15.47 24.18
N PRO A 126 6.12 -15.51 25.35
CA PRO A 126 5.48 -15.94 26.59
C PRO A 126 4.52 -14.84 27.09
N LEU A 127 3.23 -15.13 27.15
CA LEU A 127 2.20 -14.20 27.62
C LEU A 127 2.02 -14.33 29.14
N THR A 128 1.84 -15.54 29.65
CA THR A 128 1.73 -15.83 31.10
C THR A 128 2.62 -17.03 31.48
N LYS A 129 2.57 -17.50 32.73
CA LYS A 129 3.36 -18.65 33.19
C LYS A 129 3.02 -19.95 32.43
N ASP A 130 1.78 -20.08 31.98
CA ASP A 130 1.26 -21.28 31.34
C ASP A 130 0.75 -21.04 29.90
N CYS A 131 0.90 -19.83 29.36
CA CYS A 131 0.45 -19.47 28.02
C CYS A 131 1.58 -18.85 27.18
N THR A 132 1.85 -19.46 26.03
CA THR A 132 2.82 -18.98 25.04
C THR A 132 2.11 -18.79 23.70
N ALA A 133 2.28 -17.61 23.10
CA ALA A 133 1.83 -17.36 21.74
C ALA A 133 2.92 -17.74 20.74
N GLU A 134 2.52 -18.43 19.67
CA GLU A 134 3.39 -18.71 18.53
C GLU A 134 3.01 -17.82 17.36
N LEU A 135 3.94 -16.97 16.93
CA LEU A 135 3.79 -16.12 15.77
C LEU A 135 4.53 -16.77 14.61
N ARG A 136 3.78 -17.10 13.56
CA ARG A 136 4.32 -17.62 12.31
C ARG A 136 4.24 -16.55 11.23
N LEU A 137 5.41 -16.14 10.72
CA LEU A 137 5.51 -15.19 9.63
C LEU A 137 5.66 -15.94 8.31
N VAL A 138 4.91 -15.54 7.30
CA VAL A 138 4.96 -16.11 5.96
C VAL A 138 5.27 -14.98 4.97
N GLY A 139 6.37 -15.12 4.24
CA GLY A 139 6.85 -14.11 3.28
C GLY A 139 7.96 -13.22 3.82
N THR A 140 8.31 -12.19 3.05
CA THR A 140 9.38 -11.24 3.40
C THR A 140 8.83 -10.09 4.25
N ALA A 141 9.16 -10.07 5.54
CA ALA A 141 8.85 -8.96 6.43
C ALA A 141 10.07 -8.05 6.61
N SER A 142 9.86 -6.73 6.60
CA SER A 142 10.93 -5.80 6.96
C SER A 142 11.23 -5.87 8.46
N GLU A 143 12.50 -5.73 8.83
CA GLU A 143 12.94 -5.76 10.24
C GLU A 143 12.19 -4.73 11.10
N ARG A 144 11.92 -3.54 10.54
CA ARG A 144 11.10 -2.50 11.20
C ARG A 144 9.67 -2.94 11.48
N ALA A 145 9.01 -3.63 10.53
CA ALA A 145 7.65 -4.12 10.73
C ALA A 145 7.61 -5.19 11.83
N LEU A 146 8.61 -6.06 11.86
CA LEU A 146 8.82 -7.05 12.90
C LEU A 146 9.02 -6.42 14.29
N SER A 147 9.92 -5.43 14.40
CA SER A 147 10.15 -4.72 15.67
C SER A 147 8.89 -3.99 16.18
N ASN A 148 8.13 -3.38 15.27
CA ASN A 148 6.87 -2.70 15.64
C ASN A 148 5.82 -3.69 16.14
N LEU A 149 5.70 -4.85 15.48
CA LEU A 149 4.75 -5.90 15.88
C LEU A 149 5.10 -6.47 17.25
N ILE A 150 6.37 -6.80 17.49
CA ILE A 150 6.85 -7.30 18.79
C ILE A 150 6.54 -6.29 19.89
N ARG A 151 6.89 -5.02 19.68
CA ARG A 151 6.62 -3.94 20.63
C ARG A 151 5.13 -3.78 20.94
N HIS A 152 4.27 -3.92 19.94
CA HIS A 152 2.82 -3.83 20.13
C HIS A 152 2.27 -4.98 20.96
N ILE A 153 2.75 -6.21 20.72
CA ILE A 153 2.37 -7.39 21.50
C ILE A 153 2.85 -7.26 22.95
N GLU A 154 4.05 -6.73 23.19
CA GLU A 154 4.56 -6.47 24.54
C GLU A 154 3.71 -5.45 25.30
N LEU A 155 3.26 -4.37 24.64
CA LEU A 155 2.36 -3.38 25.25
C LEU A 155 1.00 -3.98 25.59
N MET A 156 0.43 -4.82 24.72
CA MET A 156 -0.84 -5.50 25.01
C MET A 156 -0.72 -6.52 26.14
N LYS A 157 0.46 -7.11 26.33
CA LYS A 157 0.70 -8.03 27.44
C LYS A 157 0.51 -7.34 28.79
N GLU A 158 0.94 -6.09 28.96
CA GLU A 158 0.77 -5.35 30.22
C GLU A 158 -0.71 -5.24 30.60
N VAL A 159 -1.57 -4.94 29.62
CA VAL A 159 -3.03 -4.79 29.81
C VAL A 159 -3.70 -6.09 30.24
N TRP A 160 -3.22 -7.25 29.77
CA TRP A 160 -3.80 -8.55 30.11
C TRP A 160 -3.34 -9.13 31.44
N THR A 161 -2.31 -8.55 32.06
CA THR A 161 -1.83 -8.95 33.39
C THR A 161 -2.48 -8.21 34.56
N GLU A 162 -3.35 -7.23 34.30
CA GLU A 162 -4.03 -6.43 35.34
C GLU A 162 -5.38 -6.99 35.84
N GLU A 163 -5.74 -8.23 35.47
CA GLU A 163 -6.85 -9.01 36.08
C GLU A 163 -6.34 -10.19 36.94
#